data_AF-A0A182MBA7-F1
#
_entry.id   AF-A0A182MBA7-F1
#
_cell.length_a   1.000
_cell.length_b   1.000
_cell.length_c   1.000
_cell.angle_alpha   90.00
_cell.angle_beta   90.00
_cell.angle_gamma   90.00
#
_symmetry.space_group_name_H-M   'P 1'
#
loop_
_entity.id
_entity.type
_entity.pdbx_description
1 polymer ?
#
loop_
_entity_poly.entity_id
_entity_poly.type
_entity_poly.pdbx_seq_one_letter_code
_entity_poly.pdbx_strand_id
1 'polypeptide(L)'
;MFAHLLLLASFGLLWIYLHFKQRYRFWAVHNVPYMEPSFPVGNVADTLKPTIHFAHIIEKLYKRLKSSGDYVGIYFFRDPVLLVLSPEFARTILVKDFNYFVDRGVYSNEEVDPLSANLFFME
;
A
#
# COMPACT_ATOMS: atom_id res chain seq x y z
N MET A 1 -10.15 -3.63 -38.52
CA MET A 1 -10.85 -3.53 -37.23
C MET A 1 -10.12 -4.29 -36.10
N PHE A 2 -9.92 -5.61 -36.20
CA PHE A 2 -9.23 -6.41 -35.16
C PHE A 2 -7.79 -5.97 -34.84
N ALA A 3 -6.98 -5.65 -35.86
CA ALA A 3 -5.61 -5.16 -35.64
C ALA A 3 -5.55 -3.84 -34.84
N HIS A 4 -6.49 -2.92 -35.07
CA HIS A 4 -6.55 -1.66 -34.32
C HIS A 4 -6.97 -1.89 -32.85
N LEU A 5 -7.88 -2.84 -32.59
CA LEU A 5 -8.25 -3.22 -31.23
C LEU A 5 -7.08 -3.85 -30.46
N LEU A 6 -6.29 -4.70 -31.11
CA LEU A 6 -5.09 -5.30 -30.51
C LEU A 6 -4.01 -4.25 -30.20
N LEU A 7 -3.81 -3.27 -31.09
CA LEU A 7 -2.89 -2.17 -30.87
C LEU A 7 -3.33 -1.25 -29.72
N LEU A 8 -4.62 -0.95 -29.62
CA LEU A 8 -5.17 -0.18 -28.50
C LEU A 8 -5.00 -0.93 -27.17
N ALA A 9 -5.29 -2.23 -27.14
CA ALA A 9 -5.12 -3.05 -25.96
C ALA A 9 -3.65 -3.14 -25.52
N SER A 10 -2.72 -3.33 -26.45
CA SER A 10 -1.29 -3.40 -26.13
C SER A 10 -0.74 -2.06 -25.64
N PHE A 11 -1.18 -0.95 -26.23
CA PHE A 11 -0.82 0.40 -25.78
C PHE A 11 -1.38 0.68 -24.38
N GLY A 12 -2.63 0.29 -24.11
CA GLY A 12 -3.25 0.39 -22.79
C GLY A 12 -2.50 -0.41 -21.72
N LEU A 13 -2.15 -1.67 -22.01
CA LEU A 13 -1.37 -2.52 -21.10
C LEU A 13 0.03 -1.96 -20.84
N LEU A 14 0.70 -1.44 -21.89
CA LEU A 14 2.00 -0.80 -21.74
C LEU A 14 1.91 0.46 -20.86
N TRP A 15 0.90 1.30 -21.07
CA TRP A 15 0.67 2.49 -20.26
C TRP A 15 0.42 2.14 -18.80
N ILE A 16 -0.42 1.14 -18.52
CA ILE A 16 -0.66 0.62 -17.16
C ILE A 16 0.65 0.12 -16.54
N TYR A 17 1.41 -0.71 -17.25
CA TYR A 17 2.69 -1.24 -16.75
C TYR A 17 3.68 -0.12 -16.41
N LEU A 18 3.82 0.87 -17.30
CA LEU A 18 4.69 2.03 -17.07
C LEU A 18 4.22 2.86 -15.87
N HIS A 19 2.91 3.06 -15.72
CA HIS A 19 2.34 3.77 -14.59
C HIS A 19 2.65 3.07 -13.26
N PHE A 20 2.52 1.74 -13.18
CA PHE A 20 2.93 0.97 -12.01
C PHE A 20 4.43 1.10 -11.75
N LYS A 21 5.26 0.93 -12.80
CA LYS A 21 6.71 1.03 -12.69
C LYS A 21 7.16 2.40 -12.19
N GLN A 22 6.47 3.48 -12.60
CA GLN A 22 6.75 4.82 -12.09
C GLN A 22 6.40 4.94 -10.60
N ARG A 23 5.26 4.41 -10.17
CA ARG A 23 4.85 4.42 -8.75
C ARG A 23 5.80 3.62 -7.87
N TYR A 24 6.34 2.51 -8.36
CA TYR A 24 7.32 1.67 -7.64
C TYR A 24 8.66 2.36 -7.36
N ARG A 25 8.90 3.54 -7.91
CA ARG A 25 10.10 4.36 -7.60
C ARG A 25 9.91 5.24 -6.37
N PHE A 26 8.72 5.32 -5.78
CA PHE A 26 8.40 6.24 -4.70
C PHE A 26 9.40 6.16 -3.54
N TRP A 27 9.59 4.97 -2.95
CA TRP A 27 10.50 4.81 -1.81
C TRP A 27 11.96 5.03 -2.18
N ALA A 28 12.37 4.60 -3.37
CA ALA A 28 13.73 4.80 -3.87
C ALA A 28 14.07 6.30 -4.01
N VAL A 29 13.14 7.11 -4.53
CA VAL A 29 13.31 8.56 -4.68
C VAL A 29 13.41 9.27 -3.31
N HIS A 30 12.73 8.75 -2.29
CA HIS A 30 12.76 9.30 -0.92
C HIS A 30 13.87 8.71 -0.05
N ASN A 31 14.75 7.86 -0.60
CA ASN A 31 15.82 7.18 0.13
C ASN A 31 15.33 6.38 1.35
N VAL A 32 14.13 5.80 1.26
CA VAL A 32 13.55 4.94 2.29
C VAL A 32 13.85 3.48 1.94
N PRO A 33 14.38 2.65 2.87
CA PRO A 33 14.52 1.22 2.66
C PRO A 33 13.18 0.59 2.29
N TYR A 34 13.13 -0.24 1.25
CA TYR A 34 11.88 -0.83 0.77
C TYR A 34 12.05 -2.24 0.25
N MET A 35 10.96 -3.00 0.25
CA MET A 35 10.90 -4.31 -0.38
C MET A 35 10.52 -4.15 -1.86
N GLU A 36 11.31 -4.73 -2.76
CA GLU A 36 11.04 -4.64 -4.20
C GLU A 36 9.64 -5.20 -4.55
N PRO A 37 8.76 -4.39 -5.16
CA PRO A 37 7.39 -4.79 -5.48
C PRO A 37 7.30 -5.61 -6.76
N SER A 38 6.30 -6.49 -6.84
CA SER A 38 5.96 -7.21 -8.08
C SER A 38 4.73 -6.60 -8.75
N PHE A 39 4.74 -6.49 -10.08
CA PHE A 39 3.55 -6.06 -10.82
C PHE A 39 2.52 -7.20 -10.88
N PRO A 40 1.20 -6.94 -10.74
CA PRO A 40 0.55 -5.66 -10.38
C PRO A 40 0.21 -5.54 -8.88
N VAL A 41 0.60 -6.51 -8.06
CA VAL A 41 0.09 -6.67 -6.68
C VAL A 41 0.96 -6.02 -5.60
N GLY A 42 2.12 -5.48 -5.96
CA GLY A 42 3.07 -4.90 -5.01
C GLY A 42 3.75 -5.98 -4.18
N ASN A 43 3.70 -5.84 -2.85
CA ASN A 43 4.29 -6.81 -1.91
C ASN A 43 3.25 -7.75 -1.28
N VAL A 44 1.97 -7.59 -1.61
CA VAL A 44 0.85 -8.33 -0.99
C VAL A 44 0.26 -9.40 -1.91
N ALA A 45 1.09 -10.12 -2.67
CA ALA A 45 0.64 -11.11 -3.66
C ALA A 45 -0.25 -12.23 -3.08
N ASP A 46 -0.13 -12.52 -1.78
CA ASP A 46 -0.98 -13.51 -1.11
C ASP A 46 -2.46 -13.08 -1.05
N THR A 47 -2.81 -11.81 -1.32
CA THR A 47 -4.21 -11.34 -1.42
C THR A 47 -4.96 -11.95 -2.61
N LEU A 48 -4.24 -12.48 -3.61
CA LEU A 48 -4.86 -13.20 -4.73
C LEU A 48 -5.47 -14.54 -4.29
N LYS A 49 -5.09 -15.04 -3.11
CA LYS A 49 -5.67 -16.25 -2.53
C LYS A 49 -6.87 -15.84 -1.66
N PRO A 50 -8.11 -16.22 -2.01
CA PRO A 50 -9.30 -15.78 -1.29
C PRO A 50 -9.40 -16.32 0.15
N THR A 51 -8.53 -17.27 0.52
CA THR A 51 -8.54 -17.94 1.81
C THR A 51 -7.62 -17.30 2.86
N ILE A 52 -6.81 -16.31 2.49
CA ILE A 52 -5.84 -15.70 3.41
C ILE A 52 -6.35 -14.35 3.87
N HIS A 53 -6.57 -14.22 5.18
CA HIS A 53 -6.94 -12.95 5.78
C HIS A 53 -5.79 -11.93 5.68
N PHE A 54 -6.12 -10.67 5.39
CA PHE A 54 -5.15 -9.60 5.18
C PHE A 54 -4.16 -9.43 6.35
N ALA A 55 -4.64 -9.56 7.59
CA ALA A 55 -3.79 -9.48 8.78
C ALA A 55 -2.62 -10.49 8.77
N HIS A 56 -2.83 -11.71 8.26
CA HIS A 56 -1.76 -12.71 8.16
C HIS A 56 -0.74 -12.36 7.09
N ILE A 57 -1.15 -11.65 6.03
CA ILE A 57 -0.24 -11.14 5.00
C ILE A 57 0.67 -10.08 5.61
N ILE A 58 0.10 -9.14 6.39
CA ILE A 58 0.87 -8.11 7.10
C ILE A 58 1.79 -8.74 8.16
N GLU A 59 1.31 -9.71 8.93
CA GLU A 59 2.11 -10.44 9.91
C GLU A 59 3.33 -11.13 9.24
N LYS A 60 3.12 -11.76 8.08
CA LYS A 60 4.20 -12.39 7.30
C LYS A 60 5.22 -11.36 6.82
N LEU A 61 4.77 -10.22 6.30
CA LEU A 61 5.66 -9.13 5.88
C LEU A 61 6.44 -8.57 7.07
N TYR A 62 5.77 -8.31 8.20
CA TYR A 62 6.39 -7.85 9.43
C TYR A 62 7.46 -8.83 9.91
N LYS A 63 7.14 -10.12 10.04
CA LYS A 63 8.12 -11.15 10.48
C LYS A 63 9.33 -11.23 9.55
N ARG A 64 9.13 -11.05 8.24
CA ARG A 64 10.21 -11.05 7.25
C ARG A 64 11.10 -9.81 7.33
N LEU A 65 10.51 -8.65 7.62
CA LEU A 65 11.18 -7.36 7.49
C LEU A 65 11.59 -6.73 8.83
N LYS A 66 11.13 -7.24 9.98
CA LYS A 66 11.38 -6.66 11.32
C LYS A 66 12.86 -6.39 11.66
N SER A 67 13.80 -7.07 11.00
CA SER A 67 15.24 -6.86 11.20
C SER A 67 15.82 -5.71 10.37
N SER A 68 15.00 -5.02 9.56
CA SER A 68 15.46 -3.99 8.61
C SER A 68 15.58 -2.59 9.22
N GLY A 69 15.13 -2.42 10.48
CA GLY A 69 15.10 -1.14 11.17
C GLY A 69 13.71 -0.81 11.71
N ASP A 70 13.45 0.47 11.95
CA ASP A 70 12.20 0.97 12.55
C ASP A 70 11.00 0.97 11.60
N TYR A 71 11.26 1.03 10.29
CA TYR A 71 10.26 1.04 9.25
C TYR A 71 10.83 0.52 7.93
N VAL A 72 9.93 0.13 7.03
CA VAL A 72 10.27 -0.27 5.67
C VAL A 72 9.14 0.09 4.71
N GLY A 73 9.48 0.59 3.53
CA GLY A 73 8.53 0.82 2.46
C GLY A 73 8.05 -0.49 1.84
N ILE A 74 6.75 -0.61 1.65
CA ILE A 74 6.10 -1.66 0.87
C ILE A 74 5.11 -1.02 -0.11
N TYR A 75 4.46 -1.85 -0.92
CA TYR A 75 3.44 -1.45 -1.87
C TYR A 75 2.22 -2.35 -1.74
N PHE A 76 1.04 -1.74 -1.57
CA PHE A 76 -0.25 -2.41 -1.78
C PHE A 76 -0.71 -2.09 -3.19
N PHE A 77 -0.68 -3.07 -4.08
CA PHE A 77 -0.80 -2.80 -5.52
C PHE A 77 0.20 -1.72 -5.95
N ARG A 78 -0.29 -0.56 -6.40
CA ARG A 78 0.51 0.59 -6.84
C ARG A 78 0.81 1.60 -5.73
N ASP A 79 0.20 1.48 -4.56
CA ASP A 79 0.24 2.52 -3.54
C ASP A 79 1.38 2.26 -2.55
N PRO A 80 2.26 3.25 -2.33
CA PRO A 80 3.33 3.13 -1.36
C PRO A 80 2.75 3.15 0.05
N VAL A 81 3.16 2.18 0.88
CA VAL A 81 2.73 2.05 2.28
C VAL A 81 3.96 1.89 3.16
N LEU A 82 4.01 2.65 4.26
CA LEU A 82 5.08 2.56 5.24
C LEU A 82 4.71 1.48 6.26
N LEU A 83 5.45 0.37 6.28
CA LEU A 83 5.29 -0.67 7.30
C LEU A 83 6.14 -0.29 8.52
N VAL A 84 5.47 0.01 9.62
CA VAL A 84 6.11 0.31 10.91
C VAL A 84 6.55 -1.00 11.58
N LEU A 85 7.81 -1.05 12.02
CA LEU A 85 8.43 -2.27 12.55
C LEU A 85 8.83 -2.14 14.03
N SER A 86 8.96 -0.92 14.57
CA SER A 86 9.30 -0.69 15.99
C SER A 86 8.21 0.04 16.78
N PRO A 87 8.01 -0.31 18.07
CA PRO A 87 7.10 0.41 18.95
C PRO A 87 7.45 1.89 19.13
N GLU A 88 8.74 2.22 19.14
CA GLU A 88 9.25 3.58 19.31
C GLU A 88 8.84 4.47 18.12
N PHE A 89 8.93 3.94 16.90
CA PHE A 89 8.50 4.66 15.71
C PHE A 89 6.98 4.73 15.61
N ALA A 90 6.25 3.67 15.99
CA ALA A 90 4.80 3.71 16.12
C ALA A 90 4.34 4.80 17.08
N ARG A 91 5.00 4.95 18.24
CA ARG A 91 4.71 6.04 19.20
C ARG A 91 5.00 7.41 18.60
N THR A 92 6.01 7.53 17.75
CA THR A 92 6.31 8.80 17.07
C THR A 92 5.15 9.20 16.16
N ILE A 93 4.68 8.31 15.31
CA ILE A 93 3.55 8.55 14.40
C ILE A 93 2.24 8.79 15.18
N LEU A 94 1.91 7.92 16.13
CA LEU A 94 0.59 7.90 16.77
C LEU A 94 0.43 8.90 17.92
N VAL A 95 1.53 9.45 18.45
CA VAL A 95 1.49 10.34 19.63
C VAL A 95 2.23 11.63 19.40
N LYS A 96 3.52 11.58 19.03
CA LYS A 96 4.34 12.80 18.91
C LYS A 96 3.94 13.65 17.72
N ASP A 97 3.79 12.99 16.58
CA ASP A 97 3.55 13.60 15.27
C ASP A 97 2.13 13.36 14.78
N PHE A 98 1.20 13.01 15.69
CA PHE A 98 -0.20 12.68 15.37
C PHE A 98 -0.87 13.73 14.47
N ASN A 99 -0.56 15.01 14.67
CA ASN A 99 -1.12 16.12 13.89
C ASN A 99 -0.74 16.08 12.40
N TYR A 100 0.29 15.32 12.01
CA TYR A 100 0.67 15.07 10.61
C TYR A 100 0.06 13.79 10.03
N PHE A 101 -0.48 12.91 10.89
CA PHE A 101 -1.03 11.60 10.55
C PHE A 101 -2.48 11.49 11.03
N VAL A 102 -3.30 12.47 10.65
CA VAL A 102 -4.72 12.51 11.01
C VAL A 102 -5.55 11.48 10.23
N ASP A 103 -5.20 11.28 8.95
CA ASP A 103 -5.88 10.34 8.07
C ASP A 103 -5.60 8.88 8.48
N ARG A 104 -6.67 8.09 8.60
CA ARG A 104 -6.57 6.66 8.97
C ARG A 104 -6.67 5.70 7.79
N GLY A 105 -6.78 6.24 6.56
CA GLY A 105 -6.65 5.49 5.32
C GLY A 105 -7.80 4.54 4.99
N VAL A 106 -8.91 4.60 5.72
CA VAL A 106 -10.14 3.85 5.42
C VAL A 106 -11.22 4.84 5.05
N TYR A 107 -11.77 4.66 3.84
CA TYR A 107 -12.87 5.48 3.34
C TYR A 107 -14.09 5.38 4.26
N SER A 108 -14.60 6.52 4.70
CA SER A 108 -15.90 6.65 5.37
C SER A 108 -16.84 7.52 4.53
N ASN A 109 -18.11 7.16 4.55
CA ASN A 109 -19.17 7.94 3.90
C ASN A 109 -20.45 7.76 4.73
N GLU A 110 -20.73 8.74 5.58
CA GLU A 110 -21.89 8.71 6.47
C GLU A 110 -23.21 8.69 5.70
N GLU A 111 -23.28 9.32 4.53
CA GLU A 111 -24.51 9.40 3.73
C GLU A 111 -24.90 8.04 3.14
N VAL A 112 -23.91 7.22 2.76
CA VAL A 112 -24.11 5.90 2.15
C VAL A 112 -24.03 4.78 3.19
N ASP A 113 -23.14 4.91 4.17
CA ASP A 113 -22.96 3.98 5.29
C ASP A 113 -22.79 4.76 6.61
N PRO A 114 -23.90 5.02 7.34
CA PRO A 114 -23.87 5.72 8.62
C PRO A 114 -22.98 5.04 9.68
N LEU A 115 -22.73 3.73 9.57
CA LEU A 115 -21.86 3.01 10.51
C LEU A 115 -20.36 3.26 10.25
N SER A 116 -20.03 3.78 9.06
CA SER A 116 -18.68 4.20 8.72
C SER A 116 -18.27 5.51 9.41
N ALA A 117 -19.22 6.33 9.90
CA ALA A 117 -18.95 7.57 10.64
C ALA A 117 -18.64 7.32 12.13
N ASN A 118 -17.75 6.36 12.42
CA ASN A 118 -17.31 6.08 13.78
C ASN A 118 -15.92 6.65 14.04
N LEU A 119 -15.56 6.79 15.33
CA LEU A 119 -14.29 7.38 15.79
C LEU A 119 -13.04 6.77 15.14
N PHE A 120 -13.10 5.54 14.61
CA PHE A 120 -11.98 4.88 13.95
C PHE A 120 -11.80 5.30 12.49
N PHE A 121 -12.85 5.79 11.83
CA PHE A 121 -12.84 6.16 10.41
C PHE A 121 -13.18 7.65 10.15
N MET A 122 -13.21 8.48 11.20
CA MET A 122 -13.33 9.94 11.01
C MET A 122 -12.03 10.49 10.40
N GLU A 123 -12.19 11.29 9.34
CA GLU A 123 -11.16 12.17 8.74
C GLU A 123 -11.10 13.50 9.49
#